data_AF-A0AAW9QMV1-F1
#
_entry.id   AF-A0AAW9QMV1-F1
#
_cell.length_a   1.000
_cell.length_b   1.000
_cell.length_c   1.000
_cell.angle_alpha   90.00
_cell.angle_beta   90.00
_cell.angle_gamma   90.00
#
_symmetry.space_group_name_H-M   'P 1'
#
loop_
_entity.id
_entity.type
_entity.pdbx_description
1 polymer ?
#
loop_
_entity_poly.entity_id
_entity_poly.type
_entity_poly.pdbx_seq_one_letter_code
_entity_poly.pdbx_strand_id
1 'polypeptide(L)' 'MWQDEVLEEIHKYREEHANSFNYDLDAMFANWQKRQAENGREVVSLPPKRDEKSRWSRSKP' A
#
# COMPACT_ATOMS: atom_id res chain seq x y z
N MET A 1 -2.04 -31.98 -3.51
CA MET A 1 -1.84 -30.63 -2.94
C MET A 1 -0.96 -29.90 -3.94
N TRP A 2 -1.41 -28.78 -4.50
CA TRP A 2 -0.67 -28.08 -5.56
C TRP A 2 0.30 -27.10 -4.90
N GLN A 3 1.60 -27.27 -5.14
CA GLN A 3 2.57 -26.22 -4.87
C GLN A 3 2.47 -25.19 -5.99
N ASP A 4 2.26 -23.93 -5.63
CA ASP A 4 2.30 -22.82 -6.57
C ASP A 4 3.72 -22.24 -6.56
N GLU A 5 4.47 -22.55 -7.61
CA GLU A 5 5.86 -22.13 -7.78
C GLU A 5 6.00 -20.59 -7.76
N VAL A 6 4.97 -19.86 -8.19
CA VAL A 6 4.97 -18.39 -8.18
C VAL A 6 4.89 -17.86 -6.74
N LEU A 7 4.09 -18.49 -5.87
CA LEU A 7 3.99 -18.09 -4.47
C LEU A 7 5.29 -18.35 -3.70
N GLU A 8 5.93 -19.49 -3.96
CA GLU A 8 7.25 -19.82 -3.38
C GLU A 8 8.30 -18.75 -3.73
N GLU A 9 8.33 -18.30 -4.98
CA GLU A 9 9.25 -17.26 -5.42
C GLU A 9 8.96 -15.91 -4.74
N ILE A 10 7.68 -15.53 -4.65
CA ILE A 10 7.26 -14.31 -3.94
C ILE A 10 7.67 -14.36 -2.47
N HIS A 11 7.52 -15.51 -1.80
CA HIS A 11 7.94 -15.68 -0.42
C HIS A 11 9.44 -15.51 -0.26
N LYS A 12 10.26 -16.10 -1.14
CA LYS A 12 11.73 -15.94 -1.11
C LYS A 12 12.13 -14.46 -1.20
N TYR A 13 11.60 -13.72 -2.18
CA TYR A 13 11.93 -12.30 -2.30
C TYR A 13 11.47 -11.47 -1.11
N ARG A 14 10.29 -11.76 -0.55
CA ARG A 14 9.80 -11.06 0.65
C ARG A 14 10.66 -11.35 1.86
N GLU A 15 11.12 -12.58 2.02
CA GLU A 15 11.98 -13.01 3.12
C GLU A 15 13.37 -12.35 3.03
N GLU A 16 14.00 -12.40 1.86
CA GLU A 16 15.27 -11.73 1.60
C GLU A 16 15.16 -10.21 1.85
N HIS A 17 14.06 -9.60 1.39
CA HIS A 17 13.80 -8.19 1.63
C HIS A 17 13.65 -7.91 3.12
N ALA A 18 12.79 -8.63 3.84
CA ALA A 18 12.59 -8.43 5.28
C ALA A 18 13.89 -8.64 6.08
N ASN A 19 14.68 -9.66 5.74
CA ASN A 19 15.96 -9.93 6.37
C ASN A 19 16.97 -8.79 6.17
N SER A 20 16.98 -8.13 5.00
CA SER A 20 17.84 -6.96 4.76
C SER A 20 17.50 -5.75 5.65
N PHE A 21 16.26 -5.67 6.14
CA PHE A 21 15.79 -4.66 7.10
C PHE A 21 15.74 -5.19 8.53
N ASN A 22 16.31 -6.38 8.81
CA ASN A 22 16.25 -7.02 10.12
C ASN A 22 14.81 -7.18 10.64
N TYR A 23 13.85 -7.41 9.72
CA TYR A 23 12.42 -7.51 9.99
C TYR A 23 11.82 -6.27 10.68
N ASP A 24 12.49 -5.12 10.58
CA ASP A 24 11.97 -3.84 11.06
C ASP A 24 10.95 -3.29 10.04
N LEU A 25 9.68 -3.38 10.40
CA LEU A 25 8.57 -2.88 9.59
C LEU A 25 8.67 -1.38 9.33
N ASP A 26 9.09 -0.60 10.33
CA ASP A 26 9.18 0.86 10.20
C ASP A 26 10.29 1.23 9.20
N ALA A 27 11.42 0.53 9.24
CA ALA A 27 12.53 0.73 8.30
C ALA A 27 12.14 0.36 6.85
N MET A 28 11.39 -0.73 6.67
CA MET A 28 10.86 -1.12 5.36
C MET A 28 9.90 -0.07 4.79
N PHE A 29 8.97 0.42 5.63
CA PHE A 29 8.02 1.47 5.22
C PHE A 29 8.72 2.77 4.85
N ALA A 30 9.70 3.19 5.65
CA ALA A 30 10.49 4.38 5.37
C ALA A 30 11.24 4.27 4.02
N ASN A 31 11.76 3.08 3.69
CA ASN A 31 12.40 2.83 2.40
C ASN A 31 11.42 3.04 1.23
N TRP A 32 10.21 2.50 1.33
CA TRP A 32 9.19 2.66 0.29
C TRP A 32 8.71 4.09 0.15
N GLN A 33 8.52 4.82 1.25
CA GLN A 33 8.18 6.25 1.21
C GLN A 33 9.27 7.06 0.51
N LYS A 34 10.55 6.76 0.77
CA LYS A 34 11.68 7.42 0.09
C LYS A 34 11.66 7.15 -1.42
N ARG A 35 11.48 5.89 -1.83
CA ARG A 35 11.36 5.52 -3.26
C ARG A 35 10.17 6.18 -3.93
N GLN A 36 9.05 6.33 -3.21
CA GLN A 36 7.87 7.02 -3.71
C GLN A 36 8.16 8.52 -3.94
N ALA A 37 8.87 9.17 -3.03
CA ALA A 37 9.27 10.57 -3.19
C ALA A 37 10.24 10.78 -4.37
N GLU A 38 11.16 9.82 -4.61
CA GLU A 38 12.12 9.86 -5.72
C GLU A 38 11.47 9.68 -7.11
N ASN A 39 10.29 9.04 -7.19
CA ASN A 39 9.58 8.77 -8.44
C ASN A 39 9.07 10.06 -9.14
N GLY A 40 9.15 11.22 -8.46
CA GLY A 40 8.79 12.52 -9.04
C GLY A 40 7.30 12.67 -9.38
N ARG A 41 6.46 11.71 -8.98
CA ARG A 41 5.01 11.76 -9.16
C ARG A 41 4.39 12.53 -8.01
N GLU A 42 3.43 13.40 -8.35
CA GLU A 42 2.68 14.15 -7.35
C GLU A 42 1.77 13.21 -6.54
N VAL A 43 1.93 13.22 -5.22
CA VAL A 43 1.05 12.50 -4.31
C VAL A 43 -0.13 13.42 -3.98
N VAL A 44 -1.30 13.13 -4.55
CA VAL A 44 -2.52 13.91 -4.30
C VAL A 44 -3.40 13.24 -3.26
N SER A 45 -3.94 14.04 -2.33
CA SER A 45 -5.00 13.60 -1.41
C SER A 45 -6.35 13.99 -1.99
N LEU A 46 -7.10 13.00 -2.47
CA LEU A 46 -8.46 13.23 -2.97
C LEU A 46 -9.46 13.16 -1.80
N PRO A 47 -10.48 14.03 -1.78
CA PRO A 47 -11.52 13.94 -0.76
C PRO A 47 -12.20 12.57 -0.86
N PRO A 48 -12.62 11.97 0.28
CA PRO A 48 -13.35 10.72 0.28
C PRO A 48 -14.58 10.79 -0.64
N LYS A 49 -14.88 9.69 -1.33
CA LYS A 49 -16.09 9.60 -2.16
C LYS A 49 -17.30 9.88 -1.24
N ARG A 50 -18.04 10.94 -1.56
CA ARG A 50 -19.26 11.30 -0.80
C ARG A 50 -20.26 10.17 -0.96
N ASP A 51 -20.68 9.57 0.16
CA ASP A 51 -21.77 8.60 0.15
C ASP A 51 -23.01 9.24 -0.47
N GLU A 52 -23.59 8.60 -1.48
CA GLU A 52 -24.82 9.07 -2.14
C GLU A 52 -25.97 9.21 -1.15
N LYS A 53 -25.98 8.42 -0.08
CA LYS A 53 -26.93 8.51 1.03
C LYS A 53 -26.85 9.86 1.77
N SER A 54 -25.67 10.49 1.82
CA SER A 54 -25.47 11.83 2.40
C SER A 54 -25.83 12.98 1.46
N ARG A 55 -26.04 12.71 0.16
CA ARG A 55 -26.57 13.69 -0.79
C ARG A 55 -28.07 13.87 -0.58
N TRP A 56 -28.80 12.78 -0.33
CA TRP A 56 -30.25 12.80 -0.13
C TRP A 56 -30.69 13.33 1.24
N SER A 57 -29.86 13.20 2.28
CA SER A 57 -30.17 13.73 3.61
C SER A 57 -30.08 15.25 3.71
N ARG A 58 -29.37 15.92 2.78
CA ARG A 58 -29.24 17.38 2.70
C ARG A 58 -30.30 18.07 1.84
N SER A 59 -31.13 17.29 1.14
CA SER A 59 -32.21 17.79 0.29
C SER A 59 -33.59 17.71 0.94
N LYS A 60 -33.65 17.59 2.28
CA LYS A 60 -34.91 17.78 3.01
C LYS A 60 -35.07 19.28 3.36
N PRO A 61 -36.25 19.88 3.09
CA PRO A 61 -36.52 21.28 3.41
C PRO A 61 -36.51 21.55 4.91
#